data_AF-A0A538GPX7-F1
#
_entry.id   AF-A0A538GPX7-F1
#
_cell.length_a   1.000
_cell.length_b   1.000
_cell.length_c   1.000
_cell.angle_alpha   90.00
_cell.angle_beta   90.00
_cell.angle_gamma   90.00
#
_symmetry.space_group_name_H-M   'P 1'
#
loop_
_entity.id
_entity.type
_entity.pdbx_description
1 polymer ?
#
loop_
_entity_poly.entity_id
_entity_poly.type
_entity_poly.pdbx_seq_one_letter_code
_entity_poly.pdbx_strand_id
1 'polypeptide(L)'
;GPLFEPKPGTLEHFLTERYCLYADDGRGLHRAEIHHPPWELRPAEIEIALNTMPPDGIELDGEPICHLAQRQDVVIWPLEPVERTARALPKRHLVNASDANGKG
;
A
#
# COMPACT_ATOMS: atom_id res chain seq x y z
N GLY A 1 5.21 25.73 0.73
CA GLY A 1 3.91 26.41 0.54
C GLY A 1 3.14 26.50 1.85
N PRO A 2 1.85 26.93 1.83
CA PRO A 2 1.00 26.96 3.03
C PRO A 2 0.68 25.55 3.54
N LEU A 3 0.26 25.47 4.79
CA LEU A 3 -0.26 24.24 5.42
C LEU A 3 -1.66 23.93 4.88
N PHE A 4 -1.98 22.67 4.69
CA PHE A 4 -3.32 22.21 4.32
C PHE A 4 -3.64 20.83 4.89
N GLU A 5 -4.93 20.60 5.14
CA GLU A 5 -5.46 19.26 5.43
C GLU A 5 -5.93 18.61 4.12
N PRO A 6 -5.54 17.35 3.84
CA PRO A 6 -6.02 16.61 2.69
C PRO A 6 -7.54 16.42 2.70
N LYS A 7 -8.19 16.63 1.56
CA LYS A 7 -9.65 16.49 1.44
C LYS A 7 -10.05 15.08 1.00
N PRO A 8 -11.18 14.53 1.47
CA PRO A 8 -11.69 13.25 0.98
C PRO A 8 -11.77 13.20 -0.55
N GLY A 9 -11.30 12.11 -1.13
CA GLY A 9 -11.22 11.91 -2.58
C GLY A 9 -9.96 12.43 -3.26
N THR A 10 -9.05 13.08 -2.52
CA THR A 10 -7.70 13.44 -3.00
C THR A 10 -6.70 12.29 -2.80
N LEU A 11 -5.60 12.32 -3.56
CA LEU A 11 -4.52 11.34 -3.41
C LEU A 11 -3.85 11.47 -2.04
N GLU A 12 -3.61 12.71 -1.60
CA GLU A 12 -3.03 13.03 -0.31
C GLU A 12 -3.86 12.42 0.82
N HIS A 13 -5.19 12.58 0.78
CA HIS A 13 -6.08 12.00 1.78
C HIS A 13 -6.05 10.47 1.73
N PHE A 14 -6.02 9.87 0.55
CA PHE A 14 -5.90 8.41 0.43
C PHE A 14 -4.60 7.87 1.04
N LEU A 15 -3.50 8.61 0.90
CA LEU A 15 -2.19 8.22 1.41
C LEU A 15 -2.05 8.46 2.92
N THR A 16 -2.63 9.52 3.47
CA THR A 16 -2.39 9.92 4.86
C THR A 16 -3.51 9.57 5.83
N GLU A 17 -4.78 9.55 5.41
CA GLU A 17 -5.93 9.31 6.30
C GLU A 17 -6.26 7.82 6.40
N ARG A 18 -5.28 7.03 6.87
CA ARG A 18 -5.39 5.57 7.04
C ARG A 18 -5.41 5.20 8.51
N TYR A 19 -6.61 5.04 9.04
CA TYR A 19 -6.85 4.72 10.45
C TYR A 19 -6.62 3.25 10.84
N CYS A 20 -5.86 2.51 10.03
CA CYS A 20 -5.31 1.22 10.41
C CYS A 20 -3.91 1.04 9.83
N LEU A 21 -3.05 0.38 10.60
CA LEU A 21 -1.72 -0.05 10.14
C LEU A 21 -1.69 -1.56 9.96
N TYR A 22 -0.74 -2.01 9.14
CA TYR A 22 -0.45 -3.42 8.91
C TYR A 22 1.03 -3.67 9.16
N ALA A 23 1.33 -4.81 9.77
CA ALA A 23 2.70 -5.23 10.04
C ALA A 23 2.85 -6.72 9.71
N ASP A 24 3.92 -7.08 9.00
CA ASP A 24 4.30 -8.46 8.77
C ASP A 24 5.57 -8.76 9.56
N ASP A 25 5.53 -9.79 10.40
CA ASP A 25 6.66 -10.22 11.24
C ASP A 25 7.40 -11.45 10.66
N GLY A 26 7.10 -11.81 9.41
CA GLY A 26 7.58 -13.00 8.72
C GLY A 26 6.86 -14.30 9.09
N ARG A 27 5.98 -14.27 10.11
CA ARG A 27 5.13 -15.41 10.51
C ARG A 27 3.67 -15.18 10.14
N GLY A 28 3.25 -13.92 10.06
CA GLY A 28 1.91 -13.56 9.65
C GLY A 28 1.71 -12.05 9.51
N LEU A 29 0.67 -11.73 8.75
CA LEU A 29 0.18 -10.37 8.66
C LEU A 29 -0.65 -10.04 9.90
N HIS A 30 -0.38 -8.90 10.50
CA HIS A 30 -1.12 -8.33 11.62
C HIS A 30 -1.71 -6.99 11.23
N ARG A 31 -2.78 -6.60 11.91
CA ARG A 31 -3.47 -5.32 11.75
C ARG A 31 -3.71 -4.70 13.12
N ALA A 32 -3.57 -3.38 13.20
CA ALA A 32 -4.04 -2.61 14.35
C ALA A 32 -4.88 -1.43 13.86
N GLU A 33 -5.92 -1.10 14.61
CA GLU A 33 -6.54 0.22 14.48
C GLU A 33 -5.58 1.26 15.02
N ILE A 34 -5.57 2.43 14.38
CA ILE A 34 -4.84 3.59 14.85
C ILE A 34 -5.74 4.81 14.85
N HIS A 35 -5.43 5.75 15.72
CA HIS A 35 -6.06 7.05 15.73
C HIS A 35 -4.99 8.12 15.81
N HIS A 36 -5.12 9.10 14.92
CA HIS A 36 -4.28 10.27 14.84
C HIS A 36 -5.16 11.45 14.42
N PRO A 37 -4.82 12.71 14.74
CA PRO A 37 -5.52 13.85 14.17
C PRO A 37 -5.31 13.88 12.64
N PRO A 38 -6.18 14.55 11.85
CA PRO A 38 -5.95 14.71 10.42
C PRO A 38 -4.54 15.25 10.13
N TRP A 39 -3.94 14.78 9.03
CA TRP A 39 -2.59 15.22 8.67
C TRP A 39 -2.58 16.66 8.19
N GLU A 40 -1.70 17.47 8.78
CA GLU A 40 -1.38 18.80 8.28
C GLU A 40 -0.14 18.74 7.38
N LEU A 41 -0.31 18.95 6.07
CA LEU A 41 0.74 18.83 5.05
C LEU A 41 1.17 20.18 4.48
N ARG A 42 2.41 20.25 4.01
CA ARG A 42 2.93 21.34 3.17
C ARG A 42 3.49 20.77 1.87
N PRO A 43 3.35 21.47 0.72
CA PRO A 43 4.10 21.13 -0.48
C PRO A 43 5.60 21.18 -0.19
N ALA A 44 6.33 20.20 -0.68
CA ALA A 44 7.78 20.08 -0.56
C ALA A 44 8.44 19.96 -1.93
N GLU A 45 9.77 20.09 -1.93
CA GLU A 45 10.65 19.71 -3.04
C GLU A 45 11.67 18.72 -2.48
N ILE A 46 12.08 17.76 -3.29
CA ILE A 46 13.00 16.71 -2.88
C ILE A 46 14.05 16.44 -3.97
N GLU A 47 15.29 16.23 -3.53
CA GLU A 47 16.35 15.70 -4.38
C GLU A 47 16.62 14.24 -3.97
N ILE A 48 16.45 13.32 -4.92
CA ILE A 48 16.60 11.88 -4.68
C ILE A 48 17.82 11.38 -5.45
N ALA A 49 18.91 11.09 -4.74
CA ALA A 49 20.12 10.53 -5.35
C ALA A 49 19.96 9.03 -5.67
N LEU A 50 19.25 8.29 -4.82
CA LEU A 50 18.98 6.85 -4.98
C LEU A 50 17.66 6.52 -4.28
N ASN A 51 16.77 5.79 -4.97
CA ASN A 51 15.54 5.26 -4.39
C ASN A 51 15.60 3.72 -4.34
N THR A 52 15.66 3.16 -3.12
CA THR A 52 15.69 1.70 -2.89
C THR A 52 14.35 1.14 -2.41
N MET A 53 13.30 1.95 -2.40
CA MET A 53 11.98 1.53 -1.90
C MET A 53 11.14 0.67 -2.87
N PRO A 54 11.25 0.80 -4.21
CA PRO A 54 10.47 -0.04 -5.11
C PRO A 54 10.82 -1.52 -4.90
N PRO A 55 9.83 -2.43 -4.76
CA PRO A 55 10.09 -3.85 -4.73
C PRO A 55 10.44 -4.37 -6.14
N ASP A 56 10.99 -5.57 -6.19
CA ASP A 56 11.37 -6.23 -7.45
C ASP A 56 10.20 -6.29 -8.44
N GLY A 57 10.46 -5.89 -9.69
CA GLY A 57 9.47 -5.90 -10.77
C GLY A 57 8.51 -4.70 -10.77
N ILE A 58 8.71 -3.70 -9.91
CA ILE A 58 7.99 -2.42 -9.97
C ILE A 58 8.95 -1.33 -10.41
N GLU A 59 8.71 -0.80 -11.62
CA GLU A 59 9.35 0.42 -12.11
C GLU A 59 8.50 1.63 -11.71
N LEU A 60 9.15 2.68 -11.20
CA LEU A 60 8.50 3.94 -10.87
C LEU A 60 8.84 4.98 -11.93
N ASP A 61 7.81 5.51 -12.58
CA ASP A 61 7.91 6.55 -13.60
C ASP A 61 7.25 7.86 -13.14
N GLY A 62 7.75 8.98 -13.68
CA GLY A 62 7.20 10.31 -13.46
C GLY A 62 7.84 11.08 -12.32
N GLU A 63 7.40 12.33 -12.16
CA GLU A 63 7.92 13.22 -11.11
C GLU A 63 7.37 12.82 -9.73
N PRO A 64 8.22 12.77 -8.69
CA PRO A 64 7.77 12.42 -7.35
C PRO A 64 6.86 13.51 -6.78
N ILE A 65 5.74 13.09 -6.20
CA ILE A 65 4.89 13.95 -5.39
C ILE A 65 5.44 13.91 -3.97
N CYS A 66 5.81 15.07 -3.41
CA CYS A 66 6.37 15.16 -2.07
C CYS A 66 5.65 16.18 -1.19
N HIS A 67 5.44 15.77 0.06
CA HIS A 67 4.81 16.57 1.10
C HIS A 67 5.65 16.50 2.37
N LEU A 68 5.73 17.61 3.09
CA LEU A 68 6.30 17.68 4.42
C LEU A 68 5.17 17.70 5.45
N ALA A 69 5.24 16.81 6.42
CA ALA A 69 4.33 16.76 7.54
C ALA A 69 5.02 17.12 8.86
N GLN A 70 4.24 17.61 9.82
CA GLN A 70 4.70 17.74 11.19
C GLN A 70 4.65 16.39 11.92
N ARG A 71 5.19 16.35 13.14
CA ARG A 71 5.06 15.19 14.03
C ARG A 71 3.57 14.86 14.22
N GLN A 72 3.24 13.57 14.11
CA GLN A 72 1.95 13.04 14.51
C GLN A 72 2.02 12.33 15.85
N ASP A 73 1.09 12.66 16.74
CA ASP A 73 0.81 11.85 17.92
C ASP A 73 -0.25 10.81 17.55
N VAL A 74 0.05 9.54 17.83
CA VAL A 74 -0.74 8.40 17.38
C VAL A 74 -1.05 7.48 18.56
N VAL A 75 -2.31 7.07 18.66
CA VAL A 75 -2.74 5.95 19.51
C VAL A 75 -2.80 4.70 18.64
N ILE A 76 -2.12 3.64 19.09
CA ILE A 76 -2.08 2.36 18.40
C ILE A 76 -2.70 1.32 19.34
N TRP A 77 -3.77 0.66 18.89
CA TRP A 77 -4.38 -0.45 19.62
C TRP A 77 -3.56 -1.73 19.44
N PRO A 78 -3.77 -2.77 20.27
CA PRO A 78 -3.06 -4.04 20.14
C PRO A 78 -3.13 -4.61 18.71
N LEU A 79 -2.03 -5.21 18.27
CA LEU A 79 -1.97 -5.91 16.98
C LEU A 79 -2.80 -7.20 17.04
N GLU A 80 -3.60 -7.41 16.01
CA GLU A 80 -4.42 -8.60 15.81
C GLU A 80 -3.97 -9.35 14.53
N PRO A 81 -3.86 -10.69 14.56
CA PRO A 81 -3.59 -11.46 13.35
C PRO A 81 -4.66 -11.25 12.28
N VAL A 82 -4.24 -11.09 11.02
CA VAL A 82 -5.16 -11.03 9.87
C VAL A 82 -5.39 -12.44 9.36
N GLU A 83 -6.64 -12.88 9.39
CA GLU A 83 -7.02 -14.14 8.74
C GLU A 83 -6.85 -14.03 7.23
N ARG A 84 -5.95 -14.85 6.67
CA ARG A 84 -5.87 -15.03 5.21
C ARG A 84 -7.12 -15.79 4.75
N THR A 85 -8.09 -15.06 4.22
CA THR A 85 -9.16 -15.71 3.46
C THR A 85 -8.55 -16.26 2.17
N ALA A 86 -8.50 -17.58 2.03
CA ALA A 86 -8.14 -18.20 0.77
C ALA A 86 -9.24 -17.89 -0.24
N ARG A 87 -9.03 -16.87 -1.09
CA ARG A 87 -9.85 -16.74 -2.29
C ARG A 87 -9.47 -17.92 -3.18
N ALA A 88 -10.34 -18.93 -3.27
CA ALA A 88 -10.14 -20.05 -4.18
C ALA A 88 -9.96 -19.47 -5.60
N LEU A 89 -8.73 -19.51 -6.11
CA LEU A 89 -8.50 -19.26 -7.52
C LEU A 89 -9.26 -20.36 -8.29
N PRO A 90 -10.09 -20.03 -9.28
CA PRO A 90 -10.71 -21.06 -10.10
C PRO A 90 -9.59 -21.92 -10.69
N LYS A 91 -9.72 -23.26 -10.54
CA LYS A 91 -8.78 -24.20 -11.12
C LYS A 91 -8.65 -23.86 -12.61
N ARG A 92 -7.47 -23.39 -13.05
CA ARG A 92 -7.17 -23.27 -14.48
C ARG A 92 -7.42 -24.65 -15.07
N HIS A 93 -8.39 -24.78 -15.96
CA HIS A 93 -8.50 -25.96 -16.82
C HIS A 93 -7.19 -25.99 -17.63
N LEU A 94 -6.24 -26.81 -17.17
CA LEU A 94 -5.12 -27.22 -18.01
C LEU A 94 -5.73 -28.11 -19.07
N VAL A 95 -6.05 -27.52 -20.23
CA VAL A 95 -6.27 -28.29 -21.45
C VAL A 95 -4.91 -28.92 -21.76
N ASN A 96 -4.81 -30.23 -21.62
CA ASN A 96 -3.60 -30.95 -22.00
C ASN A 96 -3.37 -30.76 -23.50
N ALA A 97 -2.17 -30.31 -23.88
CA ALA A 97 -1.75 -30.13 -25.26
C ALA A 97 -1.60 -31.46 -26.05
N SER A 98 -2.11 -32.58 -25.51
CA SER A 98 -2.14 -33.89 -26.16
C SER A 98 -3.43 -34.18 -26.94
N ASP A 99 -4.47 -33.34 -26.82
CA ASP A 99 -5.73 -33.52 -27.56
C ASP A 99 -5.73 -32.85 -28.94
N ALA A 100 -4.65 -32.19 -29.33
CA ALA A 100 -4.53 -31.47 -30.60
C ALA A 100 -3.87 -32.27 -31.73
N ASN A 101 -3.66 -33.59 -31.59
CA ASN A 101 -3.17 -34.39 -32.70
C ASN A 101 -3.86 -35.75 -32.79
N GLY A 102 -5.02 -35.76 -33.47
CA GLY A 102 -5.81 -36.96 -33.68
C GLY A 102 -6.76 -36.84 -34.86
N LYS A 103 -6.24 -37.18 -36.05
CA LYS A 103 -6.95 -37.53 -37.30
C LYS A 103 -7.60 -36.33 -38.03
N GLY A 104 -7.52 -36.19 -39.34
CA GLY A 104 -7.17 -37.08 -40.45
C GLY A 104 -7.86 -36.49 -41.68
#